data_AF-A0A3M7PHW4-F1
#
_entry.id   AF-A0A3M7PHW4-F1
#
_cell.length_a   1.000
_cell.length_b   1.000
_cell.length_c   1.000
_cell.angle_alpha   90.00
_cell.angle_beta   90.00
_cell.angle_gamma   90.00
#
_symmetry.space_group_name_H-M   'P 1'
#
loop_
_entity.id
_entity.type
_entity.pdbx_description
1 polymer ?
#
loop_
_entity_poly.entity_id
_entity_poly.type
_entity_poly.pdbx_seq_one_letter_code
_entity_poly.pdbx_strand_id
1 'polypeptide(L)'
;MIDENYIFREIRKDPTSSYQKLANDFNSKTEWVRIKSHTAVRKPLLTEKDRLKRYKWCKQRLNWTVNDWYRVIFSDVSNFEVFNLSSEVLYTKVTKWWRLNRFWGCISNKGTGVCNIYTGRINQFIFGLESGILENFNKLKN
;
A
#
# COMPACT_ATOMS: atom_id res chain seq x y z
N MET A 1 -21.18 -26.24 14.76
CA MET A 1 -20.92 -25.22 13.74
C MET A 1 -19.68 -24.45 14.20
N ILE A 2 -18.56 -24.56 13.50
CA ILE A 2 -17.31 -23.88 13.90
C ILE A 2 -17.53 -22.39 13.70
N ASP A 3 -17.45 -21.62 14.77
CA ASP A 3 -17.58 -20.18 14.72
C ASP A 3 -16.26 -19.58 14.23
N GLU A 4 -16.16 -19.34 12.93
CA GLU A 4 -15.01 -18.72 12.27
C GLU A 4 -14.63 -17.35 12.91
N ASN A 5 -15.58 -16.70 13.58
CA ASN A 5 -15.37 -15.43 14.27
C ASN A 5 -14.90 -15.56 15.72
N TYR A 6 -14.74 -16.79 16.24
CA TYR A 6 -14.19 -17.04 17.57
C TYR A 6 -12.81 -16.41 17.77
N ILE A 7 -11.90 -16.62 16.82
CA ILE A 7 -10.53 -16.10 16.90
C ILE A 7 -10.51 -14.58 16.89
N PHE A 8 -11.32 -13.94 16.05
CA PHE A 8 -11.43 -12.48 16.01
C PHE A 8 -12.04 -11.89 17.29
N ARG A 9 -12.82 -12.65 18.06
CA ARG A 9 -13.32 -12.23 19.37
C ARG A 9 -12.25 -12.37 20.44
N GLU A 10 -11.50 -13.47 20.46
CA GLU A 10 -10.41 -13.66 21.42
C GLU A 10 -9.26 -12.65 21.23
N ILE A 11 -8.89 -12.33 19.99
CA ILE A 11 -7.89 -11.28 19.70
C ILE A 11 -8.36 -9.90 20.18
N ARG A 12 -9.67 -9.62 20.13
CA ARG A 12 -10.22 -8.33 20.61
C ARG A 12 -10.18 -8.20 22.13
N LYS A 13 -10.23 -9.31 22.87
CA LYS A 13 -10.13 -9.30 24.34
C LYS A 13 -8.71 -8.96 24.81
N ASP A 14 -7.70 -9.45 24.11
CA ASP A 14 -6.29 -9.12 24.37
C ASP A 14 -5.51 -8.93 23.05
N PRO A 15 -5.46 -7.69 22.53
CA PRO A 15 -4.76 -7.38 21.28
C PRO A 15 -3.22 -7.44 21.41
N THR A 16 -2.70 -7.59 22.64
CA THR A 16 -1.28 -7.80 22.92
C THR A 16 -0.89 -9.27 22.98
N SER A 17 -1.87 -10.18 23.01
CA SER A 17 -1.61 -11.61 22.93
C SER A 17 -0.95 -11.98 21.60
N SER A 18 0.02 -12.88 21.66
CA SER A 18 0.72 -13.34 20.45
C SER A 18 -0.23 -14.16 19.58
N TYR A 19 -0.38 -13.76 18.32
CA TYR A 19 -1.10 -14.52 17.28
C TYR A 19 -0.65 -15.99 17.20
N GLN A 20 0.62 -16.28 17.52
CA GLN A 20 1.13 -17.65 17.57
C GLN A 20 0.53 -18.46 18.72
N LYS A 21 0.39 -17.85 19.91
CA LYS A 21 -0.23 -18.51 21.07
C LYS A 21 -1.70 -18.81 20.81
N LEU A 22 -2.43 -17.84 20.23
CA LEU A 22 -3.84 -18.01 19.89
C LEU A 22 -4.05 -19.04 18.78
N ALA A 23 -3.19 -19.05 17.75
CA ALA A 23 -3.24 -20.09 16.70
C ALA A 23 -2.92 -21.47 17.28
N ASN A 24 -1.97 -21.59 18.20
CA ASN A 24 -1.65 -22.85 18.86
C ASN A 24 -2.79 -23.34 19.77
N ASP A 25 -3.42 -22.46 20.54
CA ASP A 25 -4.60 -22.78 21.37
C ASP A 25 -5.81 -23.17 20.53
N PHE A 26 -6.01 -22.54 19.37
CA PHE A 26 -7.06 -22.95 18.44
C PHE A 26 -6.77 -24.31 17.82
N ASN A 27 -5.54 -24.53 17.34
CA ASN A 27 -5.12 -25.79 16.71
C ASN A 27 -5.09 -26.96 17.72
N SER A 28 -4.92 -26.71 19.02
CA SER A 28 -5.00 -27.77 20.04
C SER A 28 -6.45 -28.21 20.33
N LYS A 29 -7.43 -27.34 20.05
CA LYS A 29 -8.86 -27.58 20.27
C LYS A 29 -9.60 -28.04 19.01
N THR A 30 -8.95 -28.00 17.85
CA THR A 30 -9.58 -28.31 16.56
C THR A 30 -8.69 -29.21 15.71
N GLU A 31 -9.14 -30.44 15.44
CA GLU A 31 -8.40 -31.43 14.66
C GLU A 31 -8.58 -31.25 13.14
N TRP A 32 -9.75 -30.73 12.73
CA TRP A 32 -10.16 -30.67 11.33
C TRP A 32 -9.85 -29.33 10.63
N VAL A 33 -9.47 -28.29 11.39
CA VAL A 33 -9.19 -26.95 10.86
C VAL A 33 -7.90 -26.44 11.48
N ARG A 34 -6.88 -26.17 10.66
CA ARG A 34 -5.59 -25.66 11.12
C ARG A 34 -5.35 -24.26 10.60
N ILE A 35 -5.07 -23.31 11.50
CA ILE A 35 -4.84 -21.92 11.16
C ILE A 35 -3.37 -21.58 11.27
N LYS A 36 -2.86 -20.87 10.25
CA LYS A 36 -1.49 -20.36 10.22
C LYS A 36 -1.45 -18.98 10.89
N SER A 37 -0.49 -18.78 11.78
CA SER A 37 -0.22 -17.46 12.33
C SER A 37 0.59 -16.62 11.34
N HIS A 38 0.17 -15.39 11.07
CA HIS A 38 0.94 -14.41 10.31
C HIS A 38 1.30 -13.23 11.19
N THR A 39 2.52 -12.69 11.02
CA THR A 39 2.89 -11.43 11.65
C THR A 39 2.14 -10.29 10.98
N ALA A 40 1.39 -9.52 11.75
CA ALA A 40 0.71 -8.34 11.23
C ALA A 40 1.75 -7.33 10.68
N VAL A 41 1.47 -6.78 9.49
CA VAL A 41 2.30 -5.70 8.93
C VAL A 41 2.26 -4.50 9.85
N ARG A 42 3.43 -3.89 10.11
CA ARG A 42 3.52 -2.66 10.88
C ARG A 42 2.72 -1.56 10.17
N LYS A 43 1.72 -1.02 10.86
CA LYS A 43 0.92 0.10 10.37
C LYS A 43 1.49 1.39 10.96
N PRO A 44 1.57 2.49 10.18
CA PRO A 44 1.94 3.78 10.75
C PRO A 44 0.94 4.17 11.83
N LEU A 45 1.44 4.69 12.96
CA LEU A 45 0.60 5.20 14.02
C LEU A 45 -0.16 6.43 13.50
N LEU A 46 -1.49 6.37 13.50
CA LEU A 46 -2.33 7.48 13.10
C LEU A 46 -2.66 8.35 14.30
N THR A 47 -2.23 9.60 14.25
CA THR A 47 -2.68 10.63 15.21
C THR A 47 -4.18 10.86 15.06
N GLU A 48 -4.83 11.43 16.07
CA GLU A 48 -6.25 11.78 16.00
C GLU A 48 -6.55 12.71 14.80
N LYS A 49 -5.64 13.66 14.54
CA LYS A 49 -5.70 14.56 13.39
C LYS A 49 -5.67 13.79 12.06
N ASP A 50 -4.81 12.79 11.93
CA ASP A 50 -4.73 11.97 10.72
C ASP A 50 -5.98 11.11 10.54
N ARG A 51 -6.53 10.55 11.63
CA ARG A 51 -7.78 9.79 11.61
C ARG A 51 -8.93 10.66 11.13
N LEU A 52 -9.06 11.89 11.65
CA LEU A 52 -10.11 12.81 11.25
C LEU A 52 -9.98 13.22 9.78
N LYS A 53 -8.76 13.49 9.29
CA LYS A 53 -8.51 13.80 7.87
C LYS A 53 -8.93 12.64 6.98
N ARG A 54 -8.52 11.41 7.31
CA ARG A 54 -8.88 10.20 6.56
C ARG A 54 -10.38 9.97 6.59
N TYR A 55 -11.01 10.11 7.76
CA TYR A 55 -12.47 9.99 7.90
C TYR A 55 -13.21 10.99 7.02
N LYS A 56 -12.85 12.28 7.08
CA LYS A 56 -13.45 13.32 6.24
C LYS A 56 -13.28 13.03 4.75
N TRP A 57 -12.08 12.63 4.34
CA TRP A 57 -11.80 12.28 2.94
C TRP A 57 -12.66 11.12 2.43
N CYS A 58 -12.79 10.04 3.24
CA CYS A 58 -13.64 8.91 2.92
C CYS A 58 -15.13 9.28 2.91
N LYS A 59 -15.59 10.05 3.91
CA LYS A 59 -17.00 10.44 4.04
C LYS A 59 -17.45 11.29 2.86
N GLN A 60 -16.61 12.21 2.37
CA GLN A 60 -16.88 13.03 1.18
C GLN A 60 -17.03 12.20 -0.11
N ARG A 61 -16.43 11.01 -0.16
CA ARG A 61 -16.39 10.14 -1.35
C ARG A 61 -17.20 8.86 -1.16
N LEU A 62 -18.00 8.79 -0.09
CA LEU A 62 -18.75 7.60 0.29
C LEU A 62 -19.72 7.15 -0.82
N ASN A 63 -20.32 8.11 -1.51
CA ASN A 63 -21.31 7.88 -2.57
C ASN A 63 -20.72 8.05 -3.97
N TRP A 64 -19.39 8.03 -4.12
CA TRP A 64 -18.76 8.11 -5.44
C TRP A 64 -19.05 6.84 -6.23
N THR A 65 -19.50 7.03 -7.47
CA THR A 65 -19.72 5.96 -8.43
C THR A 65 -18.40 5.48 -9.03
N VAL A 66 -18.42 4.33 -9.71
CA VAL A 66 -17.27 3.83 -10.46
C VAL A 66 -16.77 4.88 -11.48
N ASN A 67 -17.68 5.61 -12.13
CA ASN A 67 -17.33 6.67 -13.09
C ASN A 67 -16.66 7.88 -12.43
N ASP A 68 -16.96 8.17 -11.16
CA ASP A 68 -16.25 9.22 -10.41
C ASP A 68 -14.80 8.80 -10.12
N TRP A 69 -14.60 7.52 -9.77
CA TRP A 69 -13.26 6.95 -9.59
C TRP A 69 -12.44 6.92 -10.87
N TYR A 70 -13.07 6.77 -12.04
CA TYR A 70 -12.37 6.79 -13.34
C TYR A 70 -11.70 8.12 -13.66
N ARG A 71 -12.12 9.20 -13.00
CA ARG A 71 -11.53 10.53 -13.15
C ARG A 71 -10.29 10.73 -12.27
N VAL A 72 -10.00 9.79 -11.37
CA VAL A 72 -8.87 9.86 -10.45
C VAL A 72 -7.62 9.32 -11.11
N ILE A 73 -6.55 10.11 -11.06
CA ILE A 73 -5.19 9.68 -11.39
C ILE A 73 -4.44 9.57 -10.06
N PHE A 74 -3.98 8.35 -9.74
CA PHE A 74 -3.11 8.11 -8.59
C PHE A 74 -1.67 8.30 -9.01
N SER A 75 -0.85 8.94 -8.19
CA SER A 75 0.58 9.12 -8.43
C SER A 75 1.36 8.88 -7.15
N ASP A 76 2.53 8.27 -7.25
CA ASP A 76 3.42 8.08 -6.11
C ASP A 76 4.90 8.02 -6.57
N VAL A 77 5.81 8.21 -5.61
CA VAL A 77 7.24 7.95 -5.79
C VAL A 77 7.61 6.72 -4.98
N SER A 78 8.13 5.70 -5.66
CA SER A 78 8.66 4.51 -5.01
C SER A 78 10.17 4.39 -5.22
N ASN A 79 10.87 3.93 -4.19
CA ASN A 79 12.30 3.63 -4.30
C ASN A 79 12.47 2.13 -4.59
N PHE A 80 13.28 1.82 -5.60
CA PHE A 80 13.62 0.45 -5.97
C PHE A 80 15.14 0.28 -6.04
N GLU A 81 15.60 -0.91 -5.68
CA GLU A 81 16.97 -1.36 -5.90
C GLU A 81 16.93 -2.48 -6.93
N VAL A 82 17.85 -2.37 -7.89
CA VAL A 82 18.01 -3.34 -8.98
C VAL A 82 19.17 -4.24 -8.63
N PHE A 83 18.90 -5.53 -8.53
CA PHE A 83 19.91 -6.55 -8.33
C PHE A 83 20.10 -7.32 -9.62
N ASN A 84 21.32 -7.31 -10.16
CA ASN A 84 21.69 -8.20 -11.25
C ASN A 84 22.19 -9.51 -10.64
N LEU A 85 21.34 -10.54 -10.65
CA LEU A 85 21.82 -11.91 -10.52
C LEU A 85 22.26 -12.37 -11.92
N SER A 86 23.25 -13.26 -11.98
CA SER A 86 23.94 -13.68 -13.21
C SER A 86 23.02 -14.15 -14.36
N SER A 87 21.75 -14.45 -14.09
CA SER A 87 20.75 -14.83 -15.09
C SER A 87 19.42 -14.05 -15.02
N GLU A 88 19.20 -13.17 -14.03
CA GLU A 88 17.93 -12.46 -13.84
C GLU A 88 18.12 -11.09 -13.19
N VAL A 89 17.35 -10.11 -13.68
CA VAL A 89 17.24 -8.78 -13.06
C VAL A 89 16.08 -8.81 -12.06
N LEU A 90 16.39 -8.68 -10.77
CA LEU A 90 15.38 -8.59 -9.71
C LEU A 90 15.19 -7.15 -9.26
N TYR A 91 13.93 -6.76 -9.07
CA TYR A 91 13.54 -5.48 -8.50
C TYR A 91 12.95 -5.70 -7.12
N THR A 92 13.46 -5.00 -6.12
CA THR A 92 12.88 -5.03 -4.77
C THR A 92 12.56 -3.61 -4.29
N LYS A 93 11.45 -3.49 -3.57
CA LYS A 93 11.07 -2.24 -2.91
C LYS A 93 11.91 -2.10 -1.65
N VAL A 94 12.63 -0.98 -1.56
CA VAL A 94 13.62 -0.75 -0.50
C VAL A 94 13.28 0.46 0.33
N THR A 95 13.69 0.40 1.59
CA THR A 95 13.46 1.45 2.60
C THR A 95 14.71 2.30 2.89
N LYS A 96 15.86 1.98 2.29
CA LYS A 96 17.16 2.64 2.59
C LYS A 96 17.44 3.80 1.61
N TRP A 97 17.65 5.01 2.14
CA TRP A 97 17.52 6.26 1.37
C TRP A 97 18.70 6.68 0.49
N TRP A 98 19.86 6.01 0.59
CA TRP A 98 21.14 6.57 0.14
C TRP A 98 21.62 6.14 -1.25
N ARG A 99 21.00 5.15 -1.92
CA ARG A 99 21.48 4.63 -3.22
C ARG A 99 20.38 4.22 -4.20
N LEU A 100 19.22 4.87 -4.17
CA LEU A 100 18.05 4.37 -4.90
C LEU A 100 17.70 5.24 -6.11
N ASN A 101 17.47 4.55 -7.23
CA ASN A 101 16.70 5.09 -8.34
C ASN A 101 15.26 5.28 -7.84
N ARG A 102 14.78 6.52 -7.93
CA ARG A 102 13.41 6.87 -7.58
C ARG A 102 12.56 6.81 -8.81
N PHE A 103 11.48 6.05 -8.73
CA PHE A 103 10.52 5.93 -9.80
C PHE A 103 9.31 6.75 -9.40
N TRP A 104 9.00 7.79 -10.15
CA TRP A 104 7.69 8.40 -10.13
C TRP A 104 6.86 7.81 -11.25
N GLY A 105 5.58 7.59 -10.97
CA GLY A 105 4.63 7.23 -11.99
C GLY A 105 3.23 7.56 -11.55
N CYS A 106 2.32 7.43 -12.49
CA CYS A 106 0.89 7.56 -12.22
C CYS A 106 0.08 6.47 -12.92
N ILE A 107 -1.11 6.22 -12.39
CA ILE A 107 -2.04 5.20 -12.87
C ILE A 107 -3.47 5.72 -12.74
N SER A 108 -4.30 5.41 -13.72
CA SER A 108 -5.74 5.65 -13.69
C SER A 108 -6.50 4.41 -14.16
N ASN A 109 -7.82 4.50 -14.23
CA ASN A 109 -8.63 3.44 -14.83
C ASN A 109 -8.27 3.14 -16.31
N LYS A 110 -7.65 4.10 -17.01
CA LYS A 110 -7.22 3.93 -18.41
C LYS A 110 -5.87 3.24 -18.54
N GLY A 111 -5.22 2.90 -17.44
CA GLY A 111 -3.92 2.25 -17.40
C GLY A 111 -2.82 3.14 -16.81
N THR A 112 -1.58 2.86 -17.19
CA THR A 112 -0.39 3.51 -16.65
C THR A 112 0.00 4.75 -17.45
N GLY A 113 0.35 5.81 -16.71
CA GLY A 113 1.05 6.96 -17.26
C GLY A 113 2.54 6.71 -17.44
N VAL A 114 3.24 7.71 -17.95
CA VAL A 114 4.69 7.81 -18.03
C VAL A 114 5.29 7.61 -16.64
N CYS A 115 6.30 6.74 -16.58
CA CYS A 115 7.13 6.53 -15.41
C CYS A 115 8.49 7.21 -15.64
N ASN A 116 8.87 8.07 -14.70
CA ASN A 116 10.14 8.78 -14.73
C ASN A 116 11.08 8.24 -13.65
N ILE A 117 12.35 8.11 -14.01
CA ILE A 117 13.41 7.68 -13.10
C ILE A 117 14.24 8.90 -12.73
N TYR A 118 14.40 9.15 -11.43
CA TYR A 118 15.27 10.20 -10.92
C TYR A 118 16.42 9.63 -10.13
N THR A 119 17.59 10.19 -10.43
CA THR A 119 18.79 10.04 -9.63
C THR A 119 18.89 11.23 -8.66
N GLY A 120 18.74 11.00 -7.36
CA GLY A 120 18.90 12.02 -6.32
C GLY A 120 17.60 12.42 -5.58
N ARG A 121 17.66 13.53 -4.83
CA ARG A 121 16.50 14.04 -4.07
C ARG A 121 15.55 14.77 -5.00
N ILE A 122 14.34 14.25 -5.14
CA ILE A 122 13.26 14.97 -5.81
C ILE A 122 12.86 16.17 -4.95
N ASN A 123 12.94 17.37 -5.52
CA ASN A 123 12.51 18.62 -4.89
C ASN A 123 11.26 19.17 -5.61
N GLN A 124 10.66 20.23 -5.05
CA GLN A 124 9.44 20.83 -5.59
C GLN A 124 9.62 21.38 -7.02
N PHE A 125 10.84 21.79 -7.40
CA PHE A 125 11.14 22.29 -8.74
C PHE A 125 11.11 21.19 -9.80
N ILE A 126 11.64 20.00 -9.47
CA ILE A 126 11.61 18.82 -10.35
C ILE A 126 10.16 18.41 -10.62
N PHE A 127 9.30 18.37 -9.59
CA PHE A 127 7.86 18.12 -9.79
C PHE A 127 7.14 19.20 -10.61
N GLY A 128 7.57 20.46 -10.54
CA GLY A 128 6.91 21.59 -11.19
C GLY A 128 7.29 21.81 -12.66
N LEU A 129 8.47 21.34 -13.08
CA LEU A 129 9.01 21.54 -14.44
C LEU A 129 8.64 20.43 -15.42
N GLU A 130 8.04 19.33 -14.95
CA GLU A 130 7.91 18.14 -15.77
C GLU A 130 6.72 18.14 -16.72
N SER A 131 7.06 18.20 -18.01
CA SER A 131 6.24 17.82 -19.17
C SER A 131 5.47 16.51 -18.97
N GLY A 132 6.02 15.55 -18.22
CA GLY A 132 5.40 14.25 -17.96
C GLY A 132 4.10 14.32 -17.17
N ILE A 133 3.91 15.30 -16.28
CA ILE A 133 2.63 15.46 -15.55
C ILE A 133 1.53 15.91 -16.50
N LEU A 134 1.81 16.90 -17.35
CA LEU A 134 0.83 17.43 -18.32
C LEU A 134 0.52 16.39 -19.41
N GLU A 135 1.54 15.71 -19.92
CA GLU A 135 1.39 14.61 -20.88
C GLU A 135 0.55 13.47 -20.28
N ASN A 136 0.83 13.07 -19.03
CA ASN A 136 0.05 12.07 -18.33
C ASN A 136 -1.38 12.51 -18.08
N PHE A 137 -1.59 13.77 -17.75
CA PHE A 137 -2.92 14.32 -17.55
C PHE A 137 -3.72 14.27 -18.85
N ASN A 138 -3.13 14.67 -19.97
CA ASN A 138 -3.76 14.60 -21.29
C ASN A 138 -4.04 13.16 -21.73
N LYS A 139 -3.11 12.22 -21.45
CA LYS A 139 -3.26 10.80 -21.79
C LYS A 139 -4.31 10.08 -20.94
N LEU A 140 -4.37 10.39 -19.64
CA LEU A 140 -5.18 9.64 -18.69
C LEU A 140 -6.56 10.25 -18.42
N LYS A 141 -6.80 11.52 -18.79
CA LYS A 141 -8.13 12.15 -18.73
C LYS A 141 -8.98 11.94 -19.99
N ASN A 142 -8.38 12.04 -21.19
CA ASN A 142 -9.08 11.84 -22.48
C ASN A 142 -9.29 10.36 -22.78
#